data_AF-A0A7Y2XSY3-F1
#
_entry.id   AF-A0A7Y2XSY3-F1
#
_cell.length_a   1.000
_cell.length_b   1.000
_cell.length_c   1.000
_cell.angle_alpha   90.00
_cell.angle_beta   90.00
_cell.angle_gamma   90.00
#
_symmetry.space_group_name_H-M   'P 1'
#
loop_
_entity.id
_entity.type
_entity.pdbx_description
1 polymer ?
#
loop_
_entity_poly.entity_id
_entity_poly.type
_entity_poly.pdbx_seq_one_letter_code
_entity_poly.pdbx_strand_id
1 'polypeptide(L)' 'PQDSTATISMMMDYHPEGNPDEVPDPYYGGIDGFVYMCELLKSATAGLLKNIEAQLSR' A
#
# COMPACT_ATOMS: atom_id res chain seq x y z
N PRO A 1 21.05 -2.31 -7.76
CA PRO A 1 22.41 -2.65 -8.19
C PRO A 1 22.44 -2.91 -9.70
N GLN A 2 23.63 -3.06 -10.29
CA GLN A 2 23.71 -3.59 -11.65
C GLN A 2 22.98 -4.95 -11.66
N ASP A 3 22.03 -5.12 -12.59
CA ASP A 3 21.12 -6.27 -12.72
C ASP A 3 20.00 -6.42 -11.67
N SER A 4 19.71 -5.39 -10.86
CA SER A 4 18.51 -5.42 -10.01
C SER A 4 17.24 -5.23 -10.83
N THR A 5 16.27 -6.11 -10.62
CA THR A 5 14.90 -5.96 -11.10
C THR A 5 14.02 -5.46 -9.97
N ALA A 6 13.16 -4.49 -10.26
CA ALA A 6 12.16 -3.97 -9.33
C ALA A 6 10.83 -3.82 -10.08
N THR A 7 9.73 -4.06 -9.38
CA THR A 7 8.38 -3.82 -9.90
C THR A 7 7.80 -2.63 -9.14
N ILE A 8 7.16 -1.72 -9.87
CA ILE A 8 6.49 -0.55 -9.31
C ILE A 8 4.98 -0.79 -9.39
N SER A 9 4.29 -0.58 -8.27
CA SER A 9 2.84 -0.74 -8.12
C SER A 9 2.31 0.33 -7.17
N MET A 10 1.00 0.60 -7.19
CA MET A 10 0.36 1.48 -6.22
C MET A 10 0.15 0.75 -4.90
N MET A 11 0.20 1.46 -3.77
CA MET A 11 -0.05 0.83 -2.47
C MET A 11 -1.49 0.29 -2.39
N MET A 12 -2.45 1.02 -2.95
CA MET A 12 -3.86 0.64 -2.93
C MET A 12 -4.18 -0.56 -3.83
N ASP A 13 -3.29 -0.97 -4.75
CA ASP A 13 -3.41 -2.25 -5.48
C ASP A 13 -3.40 -3.45 -4.53
N TYR A 14 -2.86 -3.28 -3.32
CA TYR A 14 -2.80 -4.30 -2.27
C TYR A 14 -3.86 -4.11 -1.19
N HIS A 15 -4.70 -3.08 -1.27
CA HIS A 15 -5.81 -2.90 -0.34
C HIS A 15 -6.95 -3.88 -0.70
N PRO A 16 -7.56 -4.59 0.27
CA PRO A 16 -8.57 -5.63 0.00
C PRO A 16 -9.82 -5.11 -0.72
N GLU A 17 -10.17 -3.83 -0.52
CA GLU A 17 -11.34 -3.21 -1.15
C GLU A 17 -11.00 -2.39 -2.41
N GLY A 18 -9.72 -2.11 -2.67
CA GLY A 18 -9.29 -1.34 -3.85
C GLY A 18 -9.81 0.10 -3.94
N ASN A 19 -10.37 0.66 -2.87
CA ASN A 19 -10.89 2.03 -2.82
C ASN A 19 -10.42 2.69 -1.51
N PRO A 20 -9.90 3.93 -1.52
CA PRO A 20 -9.60 4.80 -2.67
C PRO A 20 -8.52 4.25 -3.63
N ASP A 21 -8.45 4.83 -4.84
CA ASP A 21 -7.44 4.47 -5.87
C ASP A 21 -6.01 4.81 -5.42
N GLU A 22 -5.86 5.79 -4.52
CA GLU A 22 -4.59 6.21 -3.95
C GLU A 22 -4.71 6.49 -2.45
N VAL A 23 -3.58 6.50 -1.75
CA VAL A 23 -3.52 7.00 -0.38
C VAL A 23 -3.50 8.53 -0.45
N PRO A 24 -4.49 9.25 0.09
CA PRO A 24 -4.54 10.70 -0.02
C PRO A 24 -3.42 11.35 0.80
N ASP A 25 -2.90 12.47 0.30
CA ASP A 25 -1.97 13.31 1.05
C ASP A 25 -2.69 13.90 2.29
N PRO A 26 -2.20 13.62 3.52
CA PRO A 26 -2.87 14.05 4.74
C PRO A 26 -2.66 15.54 5.06
N TYR A 27 -1.75 16.25 4.38
CA TYR A 27 -1.22 17.55 4.82
C TYR A 27 -2.28 18.64 5.05
N TYR A 28 -3.38 18.62 4.30
CA TYR A 28 -4.47 19.59 4.41
C TYR A 28 -5.68 19.07 5.21
N GLY A 29 -5.64 17.83 5.70
CA GLY A 29 -6.74 17.19 6.44
C GLY A 29 -6.64 17.26 7.96
N GLY A 30 -5.60 17.90 8.51
CA GLY A 30 -5.33 17.86 9.94
C GLY A 30 -5.07 16.44 10.45
N ILE A 31 -5.27 16.19 11.75
CA ILE A 31 -4.96 14.89 12.35
C ILE A 31 -5.77 13.74 11.75
N ASP A 32 -7.03 13.99 11.39
CA ASP A 32 -7.91 12.97 10.80
C ASP A 32 -7.41 12.49 9.44
N GLY A 33 -6.80 13.39 8.66
CA GLY A 33 -6.13 13.04 7.40
C GLY A 33 -5.00 12.04 7.62
N PHE A 34 -4.17 12.25 8.66
CA PHE A 34 -3.10 11.32 9.01
C PHE A 34 -3.63 9.99 9.53
N VAL A 35 -4.70 10.00 10.33
CA VAL A 35 -5.34 8.77 10.83
C VAL A 35 -5.86 7.95 9.65
N TYR A 36 -6.60 8.58 8.74
CA TYR A 36 -7.14 7.92 7.56
C TYR A 36 -6.04 7.35 6.65
N MET A 37 -4.99 8.13 6.38
CA MET A 37 -3.80 7.66 5.67
C MET A 37 -3.19 6.41 6.33
N CYS A 38 -3.03 6.42 7.66
CA CYS A 38 -2.48 5.28 8.40
C CYS A 38 -3.37 4.04 8.33
N GLU A 39 -4.69 4.20 8.38
CA GLU A 39 -5.63 3.09 8.25
C GLU A 39 -5.53 2.39 6.90
N LEU A 40 -5.50 3.18 5.82
CA LEU A 40 -5.32 2.66 4.45
C LEU A 40 -3.99 1.92 4.31
N LEU A 41 -2.89 2.54 4.77
CA LEU A 41 -1.56 1.92 4.72
C LEU A 41 -1.49 0.63 5.52
N LYS A 42 -2.12 0.57 6.70
CA LYS A 42 -2.14 -0.63 7.53
C LYS A 42 -2.81 -1.80 6.83
N SER A 43 -3.97 -1.56 6.22
CA SER A 43 -4.74 -2.56 5.49
C SER A 43 -4.00 -3.02 4.21
N ALA A 44 -3.52 -2.07 3.41
CA ALA A 44 -2.78 -2.35 2.18
C ALA A 44 -1.47 -3.09 2.45
N THR A 45 -0.76 -2.78 3.54
CA THR A 45 0.50 -3.45 3.89
C THR A 45 0.28 -4.91 4.25
N ALA A 46 -0.85 -5.25 4.90
CA ALA A 46 -1.21 -6.64 5.15
C ALA A 46 -1.46 -7.41 3.84
N GLY A 47 -2.12 -6.78 2.86
CA GLY A 47 -2.31 -7.36 1.53
C GLY A 47 -1.01 -7.51 0.74
N LEU A 48 -0.10 -6.52 0.84
CA LEU A 48 1.22 -6.57 0.21
C LEU A 48 2.05 -7.72 0.78
N LEU A 49 2.08 -7.88 2.10
CA LEU A 49 2.79 -9.00 2.75
C LEU A 49 2.29 -10.34 2.21
N LYS A 50 0.96 -10.54 2.17
CA LYS A 50 0.36 -11.76 1.62
C LYS A 50 0.73 -11.98 0.14
N ASN A 51 0.82 -10.92 -0.65
CA ASN A 51 1.24 -11.00 -2.05
C ASN A 51 2.69 -11.47 -2.18
N ILE A 52 3.60 -10.90 -1.38
CA ILE A 52 5.02 -11.28 -1.36
C ILE A 52 5.20 -12.72 -0.88
N GLU A 53 4.52 -13.13 0.18
CA GLU A 53 4.54 -14.52 0.68
C GLU A 53 4.09 -15.50 -0.41
N ALA A 54 3.01 -15.18 -1.14
CA ALA A 54 2.54 -15.99 -2.25
C ALA A 54 3.56 -16.07 -3.41
N GLN A 55 4.30 -14.99 -3.70
CA GLN A 55 5.36 -14.99 -4.71
C GLN A 55 6.57 -15.83 -4.28
N LEU A 56 6.97 -15.77 -3.01
CA LEU A 56 8.10 -16.55 -2.47
C LEU A 56 7.78 -18.04 -2.37
N SER A 57 6.50 -18.41 -2.25
CA SER A 57 6.07 -19.80 -2.22
C SER A 57 5.98 -20.48 -3.60
N ARG A 58 6.22 -19.73 -4.68
CA ARG A 58 6.26 -20.22 -6.06
C ARG A 58 7.69 -20.56 -6.47
#